data_AF-N6W6I1-F1
#
_entry.id   AF-N6W6I1-F1
#
_cell.length_a   1.000
_cell.length_b   1.000
_cell.length_c   1.000
_cell.angle_alpha   90.00
_cell.angle_beta   90.00
_cell.angle_gamma   90.00
#
_symmetry.space_group_name_H-M   'P 1'
#
loop_
_entity.id
_entity.type
_entity.pdbx_description
1 polymer ?
#
loop_
_entity_poly.entity_id
_entity_poly.type
_entity_poly.pdbx_seq_one_letter_code
_entity_poly.pdbx_strand_id
1 'polypeptide(L)'
;MREFSVFSSRFLRLCASAAVGVVLLSTGLTGCSTYYASKHSKEIDALSYIGDGLKSDYKMRIEAAQNEDEMKEIVEEATRVSNVVGTPMRPFDLLGEMSDSDFMLNEDGTVTATNEKFHALMSNATHWRLGDRTMHLCTDETCEYYSEWDVSYVIEHGAPERYRFTINTNGVESDDAENYRDLLVKK
;
A
#
# COMPACT_ATOMS: atom_id res chain seq x y z
N MET A 1 -24.58 -31.52 -58.73
CA MET A 1 -25.43 -31.17 -57.57
C MET A 1 -25.67 -29.66 -57.63
N ARG A 2 -26.90 -29.23 -57.34
CA ARG A 2 -27.49 -27.93 -57.69
C ARG A 2 -26.83 -26.73 -56.99
N GLU A 3 -26.69 -25.63 -57.73
CA GLU A 3 -26.65 -24.27 -57.17
C GLU A 3 -28.05 -23.88 -56.66
N PHE A 4 -28.12 -23.11 -55.56
CA PHE A 4 -29.17 -22.09 -55.37
C PHE A 4 -28.71 -21.03 -54.36
N SER A 5 -29.10 -19.81 -54.72
CA SER A 5 -28.81 -18.48 -54.21
C SER A 5 -29.78 -18.01 -53.12
N VAL A 6 -29.27 -17.21 -52.17
CA VAL A 6 -29.73 -15.84 -51.81
C VAL A 6 -31.09 -15.62 -51.07
N PHE A 7 -30.98 -14.78 -50.02
CA PHE A 7 -31.93 -13.76 -49.49
C PHE A 7 -32.92 -14.00 -48.33
N SER A 8 -33.03 -12.92 -47.54
CA SER A 8 -34.20 -12.39 -46.81
C SER A 8 -34.39 -12.91 -45.37
N SER A 9 -34.36 -12.06 -44.34
CA SER A 9 -35.44 -11.11 -44.08
C SER A 9 -34.99 -9.85 -43.33
N ARG A 10 -35.42 -8.71 -43.87
CA ARG A 10 -35.45 -7.40 -43.19
C ARG A 10 -36.67 -7.35 -42.29
N PHE A 11 -36.50 -6.95 -41.03
CA PHE A 11 -37.53 -6.19 -40.32
C PHE A 11 -36.90 -4.94 -39.71
N LEU A 12 -36.96 -3.85 -40.48
CA LEU A 12 -36.97 -2.51 -39.93
C LEU A 12 -38.34 -2.28 -39.28
N ARG A 13 -38.35 -1.85 -38.02
CA ARG A 13 -39.38 -0.94 -37.49
C ARG A 13 -38.66 0.27 -36.90
N LEU A 14 -38.66 1.36 -37.66
CA LEU A 14 -38.60 2.71 -37.11
C LEU A 14 -40.03 3.11 -36.73
N CYS A 15 -40.23 3.64 -35.53
CA CYS A 15 -41.07 4.80 -35.27
C CYS A 15 -40.73 5.36 -33.88
N ALA A 16 -40.43 6.65 -33.88
CA ALA A 16 -39.96 7.46 -32.78
C ALA A 16 -41.07 7.86 -31.79
N SER A 17 -40.68 8.16 -30.54
CA SER A 17 -41.37 9.12 -29.66
C SER A 17 -40.35 9.75 -28.70
N ALA A 18 -40.20 11.08 -28.85
CA ALA A 18 -39.82 12.12 -27.89
C ALA A 18 -39.30 11.69 -26.50
N ALA A 19 -38.03 11.97 -26.14
CA ALA A 19 -37.54 13.26 -25.64
C ALA A 19 -38.21 13.73 -24.34
N VAL A 20 -37.54 13.51 -23.19
CA VAL A 20 -37.20 14.44 -22.07
C VAL A 20 -36.31 13.58 -21.16
N GLY A 21 -35.00 13.77 -21.08
CA GLY A 21 -34.41 14.95 -20.47
C GLY A 21 -34.40 14.82 -18.94
N VAL A 22 -33.74 13.80 -18.38
CA VAL A 22 -33.23 13.88 -17.02
C VAL A 22 -31.72 13.70 -17.11
N VAL A 23 -31.04 14.77 -17.54
CA VAL A 23 -29.67 14.99 -17.09
C VAL A 23 -29.83 15.37 -15.62
N LEU A 24 -29.55 14.42 -14.72
CA LEU A 24 -29.29 14.78 -13.33
C LEU A 24 -28.00 15.61 -13.34
N LEU A 25 -28.14 16.93 -13.55
CA LEU A 25 -27.15 17.90 -13.11
C LEU A 25 -27.20 17.92 -11.59
N SER A 26 -26.57 16.93 -10.95
CA SER A 26 -26.12 17.04 -9.56
C SER A 26 -24.87 17.92 -9.51
N THR A 27 -24.93 19.13 -10.08
CA THR A 27 -23.94 20.18 -9.83
C THR A 27 -24.23 20.76 -8.45
N GLY A 28 -23.79 20.07 -7.42
CA GLY A 28 -24.05 20.47 -6.06
C GLY A 28 -23.35 19.61 -5.02
N LEU A 29 -22.07 19.27 -5.22
CA LEU A 29 -21.12 18.96 -4.12
C LEU A 29 -19.66 18.73 -4.55
N THR A 30 -19.27 18.90 -5.82
CA THR A 30 -17.89 18.62 -6.27
C THR A 30 -16.84 19.58 -5.70
N GLY A 31 -17.24 20.75 -5.22
CA GLY A 31 -16.32 21.73 -4.62
C GLY A 31 -15.76 21.34 -3.25
N CYS A 32 -16.56 20.67 -2.41
CA CYS A 32 -16.08 20.21 -1.10
C CYS A 32 -15.17 18.99 -1.24
N SER A 33 -15.57 18.00 -2.03
CA SER A 33 -14.78 16.78 -2.24
C SER A 33 -13.39 17.09 -2.84
N THR A 34 -13.29 18.00 -3.80
CA THR A 34 -12.00 18.43 -4.37
C THR A 34 -11.13 19.22 -3.39
N TYR A 35 -11.74 20.03 -2.52
CA TYR A 35 -11.02 20.73 -1.45
C TYR A 35 -10.42 19.74 -0.43
N TYR A 36 -11.20 18.77 0.03
CA TYR A 36 -10.72 17.75 0.97
C TYR A 36 -9.64 16.86 0.34
N ALA A 37 -9.81 16.42 -0.91
CA ALA A 37 -8.79 15.67 -1.62
C ALA A 37 -7.46 16.45 -1.72
N SER A 38 -7.52 17.75 -2.05
CA SER A 38 -6.32 18.60 -2.09
C SER A 38 -5.64 18.77 -0.72
N LYS A 39 -6.44 18.93 0.35
CA LYS A 39 -5.93 19.02 1.73
C LYS A 39 -5.19 17.73 2.11
N HIS A 40 -5.85 16.58 1.95
CA HIS A 40 -5.28 15.28 2.33
C HIS A 40 -4.08 14.88 1.46
N SER A 41 -4.05 15.25 0.17
CA SER A 41 -2.86 15.08 -0.67
C SER A 41 -1.63 15.80 -0.10
N LYS A 42 -1.80 17.02 0.46
CA LYS A 42 -0.68 17.74 1.08
C LYS A 42 -0.21 17.08 2.37
N GLU A 43 -1.11 16.45 3.11
CA GLU A 43 -0.77 15.66 4.29
C GLU A 43 0.09 14.45 3.88
N ILE A 44 -0.23 13.77 2.77
CA ILE A 44 0.61 12.70 2.20
C ILE A 44 1.99 13.23 1.75
N ASP A 45 2.03 14.40 1.10
CA ASP A 45 3.30 15.01 0.65
C ASP A 45 4.27 15.29 1.80
N ALA A 46 3.73 15.67 2.96
CA ALA A 46 4.50 15.99 4.16
C ALA A 46 5.11 14.76 4.87
N LEU A 47 4.74 13.53 4.48
CA LEU A 47 5.28 12.32 5.09
C LEU A 47 6.74 12.10 4.67
N SER A 48 7.64 11.97 5.65
CA SER A 48 9.09 11.94 5.42
C SER A 48 9.64 10.58 4.99
N TYR A 49 8.96 9.49 5.36
CA TYR A 49 9.54 8.14 5.28
C TYR A 49 8.74 7.20 4.37
N ILE A 50 8.17 7.75 3.30
CA ILE A 50 7.59 7.01 2.18
C ILE A 50 8.05 7.65 0.86
N GLY A 51 8.34 6.82 -0.14
CA GLY A 51 8.78 7.26 -1.47
C GLY A 51 7.70 7.95 -2.29
N ASP A 52 8.11 8.67 -3.33
CA ASP A 52 7.20 9.46 -4.19
C ASP A 52 6.17 8.60 -4.92
N GLY A 53 6.56 7.40 -5.38
CA GLY A 53 5.64 6.42 -5.96
C GLY A 53 4.55 6.00 -4.98
N LEU A 54 4.91 5.64 -3.74
CA LEU A 54 3.92 5.25 -2.73
C LEU A 54 3.02 6.43 -2.32
N LYS A 55 3.59 7.64 -2.21
CA LYS A 55 2.80 8.87 -2.03
C LYS A 55 1.79 9.06 -3.15
N SER A 56 2.19 8.83 -4.40
CA SER A 56 1.29 8.91 -5.55
C SER A 56 0.15 7.91 -5.45
N ASP A 57 0.45 6.68 -5.03
CA ASP A 57 -0.57 5.63 -4.88
C ASP A 57 -1.60 5.99 -3.78
N TYR A 58 -1.16 6.57 -2.66
CA TYR A 58 -2.07 7.08 -1.63
C TYR A 58 -2.94 8.24 -2.12
N LYS A 59 -2.39 9.18 -2.90
CA LYS A 59 -3.16 10.30 -3.47
C LYS A 59 -4.23 9.83 -4.45
N MET A 60 -3.92 8.84 -5.30
CA MET A 60 -4.93 8.23 -6.17
C MET A 60 -6.07 7.59 -5.38
N ARG A 61 -5.77 6.95 -4.24
CA ARG A 61 -6.81 6.42 -3.33
C ARG A 61 -7.65 7.53 -2.72
N ILE A 62 -7.05 8.66 -2.32
CA ILE A 62 -7.76 9.84 -1.81
C ILE A 62 -8.71 10.40 -2.87
N GLU A 63 -8.28 10.49 -4.13
CA GLU A 63 -9.13 10.95 -5.24
C GLU A 63 -10.29 9.99 -5.54
N ALA A 64 -10.11 8.70 -5.29
CA ALA A 64 -11.14 7.67 -5.49
C ALA A 64 -12.10 7.49 -4.29
N ALA A 65 -11.77 8.05 -3.12
CA ALA A 65 -12.57 7.95 -1.92
C ALA A 65 -13.93 8.68 -2.06
N GLN A 66 -14.98 8.13 -1.46
CA GLN A 66 -16.35 8.61 -1.61
C GLN A 66 -16.69 9.76 -0.67
N ASN A 67 -15.99 9.89 0.46
CA ASN A 67 -16.27 10.86 1.50
C ASN A 67 -14.99 11.23 2.28
N GLU A 68 -15.07 12.27 3.12
CA GLU A 68 -13.93 12.76 3.90
C GLU A 68 -13.43 11.71 4.91
N ASP A 69 -14.31 10.88 5.46
CA ASP A 69 -13.91 9.85 6.43
C ASP A 69 -13.01 8.79 5.77
N GLU A 70 -13.36 8.32 4.57
CA GLU A 70 -12.51 7.42 3.78
C GLU A 70 -11.15 8.08 3.42
N MET A 71 -11.14 9.37 3.06
CA MET A 71 -9.89 10.09 2.79
C MET A 71 -9.00 10.16 4.03
N LYS A 72 -9.60 10.42 5.19
CA LYS A 72 -8.92 10.47 6.47
C LYS A 72 -8.32 9.11 6.84
N GLU A 73 -9.06 8.03 6.67
CA GLU A 73 -8.56 6.66 6.90
C GLU A 73 -7.33 6.36 6.03
N ILE A 74 -7.33 6.80 4.76
CA ILE A 74 -6.19 6.63 3.86
C ILE A 74 -4.97 7.44 4.34
N VAL A 75 -5.16 8.69 4.77
CA VAL A 75 -4.07 9.50 5.33
C VAL A 75 -3.53 8.89 6.62
N GLU A 76 -4.39 8.39 7.49
CA GLU A 76 -3.99 7.71 8.72
C GLU A 76 -3.19 6.43 8.43
N GLU A 77 -3.58 5.65 7.41
CA GLU A 77 -2.82 4.49 6.96
C GLU A 77 -1.41 4.89 6.48
N ALA A 78 -1.32 5.86 5.58
CA ALA A 78 -0.04 6.35 5.07
C ALA A 78 0.85 6.91 6.18
N THR A 79 0.25 7.63 7.14
CA THR A 79 0.95 8.16 8.31
C THR A 79 1.52 7.03 9.17
N ARG A 80 0.74 5.96 9.40
CA ARG A 80 1.25 4.78 10.11
C ARG A 80 2.41 4.14 9.37
N VAL A 81 2.29 3.90 8.06
CA VAL A 81 3.39 3.35 7.25
C VAL A 81 4.63 4.23 7.32
N SER A 82 4.51 5.55 7.21
CA SER A 82 5.65 6.48 7.37
C SER A 82 6.26 6.41 8.77
N ASN A 83 5.45 6.22 9.81
CA ASN A 83 5.92 6.16 11.19
C ASN A 83 6.60 4.83 11.55
N VAL A 84 6.75 3.89 10.61
CA VAL A 84 7.54 2.68 10.85
C VAL A 84 9.00 3.01 11.19
N VAL A 85 9.53 4.09 10.59
CA VAL A 85 10.83 4.66 10.94
C VAL A 85 10.73 5.39 12.27
N GLY A 86 11.70 5.14 13.16
CA GLY A 86 11.73 5.66 14.52
C GLY A 86 10.78 4.96 15.49
N THR A 87 10.03 3.93 15.06
CA THR A 87 9.21 3.12 15.97
C THR A 87 9.97 1.89 16.45
N PRO A 88 10.19 1.72 17.77
CA PRO A 88 10.70 0.48 18.33
C PRO A 88 9.66 -0.64 18.14
N MET A 89 10.11 -1.77 17.61
CA MET A 89 9.28 -2.92 17.30
C MET A 89 9.86 -4.20 17.90
N ARG A 90 9.01 -5.23 18.01
CA ARG A 90 9.39 -6.61 18.29
C ARG A 90 8.70 -7.58 17.34
N PRO A 91 9.34 -8.70 17.01
CA PRO A 91 8.67 -9.81 16.33
C PRO A 91 7.43 -10.26 17.11
N PHE A 92 6.32 -10.37 16.39
CA PHE A 92 5.13 -11.06 16.83
C PHE A 92 5.40 -12.55 16.73
N ASP A 93 6.13 -13.03 17.71
CA ASP A 93 6.49 -14.43 17.78
C ASP A 93 5.52 -15.19 18.68
N LEU A 94 4.74 -16.07 18.06
CA LEU A 94 3.78 -16.94 18.74
C LEU A 94 4.46 -18.05 19.55
N LEU A 95 5.74 -18.35 19.26
CA LEU A 95 6.51 -19.43 19.89
C LEU A 95 7.54 -18.93 20.93
N GLY A 96 7.81 -17.62 20.95
CA GLY A 96 8.56 -16.93 22.00
C GLY A 96 10.09 -16.84 21.83
N GLU A 97 10.68 -17.55 20.86
CA GLU A 97 12.13 -17.59 20.58
C GLU A 97 12.77 -16.26 20.13
N MET A 98 11.98 -15.38 19.53
CA MET A 98 12.39 -14.10 18.93
C MET A 98 11.67 -12.92 19.60
N SER A 99 10.81 -13.20 20.58
CA SER A 99 9.90 -12.24 21.15
C SER A 99 10.62 -11.12 21.92
N ASP A 100 11.83 -11.39 22.44
CA ASP A 100 12.67 -10.39 23.11
C ASP A 100 13.53 -9.55 22.16
N SER A 101 13.47 -9.81 20.85
CA SER A 101 14.22 -8.99 19.88
C SER A 101 13.72 -7.55 19.86
N ASP A 102 14.65 -6.63 19.69
CA ASP A 102 14.39 -5.27 19.25
C ASP A 102 14.54 -5.23 17.74
N PHE A 103 13.67 -4.47 17.08
CA PHE A 103 13.84 -4.05 15.70
C PHE A 103 13.49 -2.57 15.57
N MET A 104 14.31 -1.80 14.87
CA MET A 104 14.00 -0.41 14.55
C MET A 104 14.70 0.03 13.28
N LEU A 105 13.96 0.70 12.40
CA LEU A 105 14.52 1.52 11.34
C LEU A 105 14.81 2.90 11.96
N ASN A 106 16.08 3.20 12.23
CA ASN A 106 16.47 4.43 12.92
C ASN A 106 16.39 5.63 11.96
N GLU A 107 16.06 6.82 12.44
CA GLU A 107 15.93 8.02 11.59
C GLU A 107 17.23 8.43 10.86
N ASP A 108 18.39 7.96 11.34
CA ASP A 108 19.71 8.21 10.75
C ASP A 108 20.06 7.26 9.58
N GLY A 109 19.12 6.38 9.18
CA GLY A 109 19.32 5.41 8.09
C GLY A 109 19.92 4.09 8.54
N THR A 110 20.15 3.87 9.83
CA THR A 110 20.66 2.59 10.36
C THR A 110 19.52 1.67 10.82
N VAL A 111 19.83 0.38 11.01
CA VAL A 111 18.90 -0.64 11.51
C VAL A 111 19.38 -1.18 12.85
N THR A 112 18.49 -1.21 13.83
CA THR A 112 18.69 -1.93 15.09
C THR A 112 18.02 -3.30 14.99
N ALA A 113 18.75 -4.39 15.24
CA ALA A 113 18.21 -5.75 15.37
C ALA A 113 19.03 -6.55 16.39
N THR A 114 18.43 -7.04 17.48
CA THR A 114 19.20 -7.65 18.59
C THR A 114 19.25 -9.18 18.59
N ASN A 115 18.33 -9.85 17.91
CA ASN A 115 18.35 -11.30 17.75
C ASN A 115 18.88 -11.69 16.36
N GLU A 116 19.96 -12.48 16.31
CA GLU A 116 20.61 -12.85 15.04
C GLU A 116 19.70 -13.61 14.07
N LYS A 117 18.82 -14.50 14.56
CA LYS A 117 17.91 -15.25 13.69
C LYS A 117 16.91 -14.31 13.03
N PHE A 118 16.29 -13.44 13.83
CA PHE A 118 15.35 -12.44 13.32
C PHE A 118 16.06 -11.44 12.39
N HIS A 119 17.27 -11.02 12.73
CA HIS A 119 18.06 -10.13 11.88
C HIS A 119 18.34 -10.76 10.51
N ALA A 120 18.63 -12.06 10.46
CA ALA A 120 18.79 -12.79 9.21
C ALA A 120 17.51 -12.84 8.37
N LEU A 121 16.33 -12.95 9.00
CA LEU A 121 15.03 -12.85 8.31
C LEU A 121 14.84 -11.45 7.70
N MET A 122 15.29 -10.41 8.41
CA MET A 122 15.36 -9.04 7.92
C MET A 122 16.58 -8.77 7.03
N SER A 123 17.05 -9.78 6.29
CA SER A 123 18.18 -9.71 5.32
C SER A 123 19.51 -9.24 5.91
N ASN A 124 19.74 -9.45 7.21
CA ASN A 124 20.91 -8.95 7.96
C ASN A 124 21.13 -7.45 7.78
N ALA A 125 20.03 -6.68 7.66
CA ALA A 125 20.10 -5.27 7.34
C ALA A 125 20.76 -4.45 8.45
N THR A 126 21.77 -3.65 8.09
CA THR A 126 22.41 -2.68 8.97
C THR A 126 21.99 -1.25 8.64
N HIS A 127 21.48 -1.03 7.43
CA HIS A 127 21.04 0.27 6.93
C HIS A 127 19.72 0.12 6.16
N TRP A 128 19.02 1.23 6.00
CA TRP A 128 17.83 1.32 5.18
C TRP A 128 17.81 2.63 4.38
N ARG A 129 17.05 2.62 3.28
CA ARG A 129 16.73 3.84 2.52
C ARG A 129 15.35 3.71 1.88
N LEU A 130 14.78 4.85 1.49
CA LEU A 130 13.54 4.85 0.73
C LEU A 130 13.79 4.39 -0.71
N GLY A 131 12.96 3.47 -1.18
CA GLY A 131 12.70 3.26 -2.60
C GLY A 131 11.54 4.14 -3.08
N ASP A 132 11.13 3.96 -4.34
CA ASP A 132 9.99 4.68 -4.91
C ASP A 132 8.67 4.24 -4.27
N ARG A 133 8.48 2.92 -4.11
CA ARG A 133 7.28 2.31 -3.49
C ARG A 133 7.58 1.44 -2.27
N THR A 134 8.81 0.97 -2.14
CA THR A 134 9.26 0.01 -1.14
C THR A 134 10.28 0.63 -0.19
N MET A 135 10.52 -0.04 0.93
CA MET A 135 11.69 0.19 1.77
C MET A 135 12.84 -0.67 1.26
N HIS A 136 14.04 -0.10 1.16
CA HIS A 136 15.24 -0.86 0.84
C HIS A 136 16.00 -1.17 2.12
N LEU A 137 16.28 -2.45 2.37
CA LEU A 137 17.10 -2.89 3.49
C LEU A 137 18.46 -3.38 2.98
N CYS A 138 19.54 -2.89 3.59
CA CYS A 138 20.91 -3.00 3.09
C CYS A 138 21.86 -3.54 4.16
N THR A 139 22.89 -4.26 3.74
CA THR A 139 23.94 -4.78 4.66
C THR A 139 25.07 -3.78 4.92
N ASP A 140 25.10 -2.65 4.22
CA ASP A 140 26.09 -1.59 4.36
C ASP A 140 25.50 -0.20 4.02
N GLU A 141 26.25 0.86 4.36
CA GLU A 141 25.84 2.26 4.20
C GLU A 141 25.65 2.69 2.75
N THR A 142 26.39 2.08 1.80
CA THR A 142 26.30 2.45 0.39
C THR A 142 24.97 2.04 -0.21
N CYS A 143 24.33 1.02 0.35
CA CYS A 143 23.11 0.41 -0.19
C CYS A 143 23.24 0.10 -1.70
N GLU A 144 24.42 -0.30 -2.17
CA GLU A 144 24.61 -0.73 -3.56
C GLU A 144 23.74 -1.94 -3.85
N TYR A 145 23.73 -2.90 -2.92
CA TYR A 145 22.84 -4.06 -2.91
C TYR A 145 21.84 -3.95 -1.78
N TYR A 146 20.58 -4.27 -2.08
CA TYR A 146 19.49 -4.15 -1.14
C TYR A 146 18.40 -5.17 -1.44
N SER A 147 17.60 -5.45 -0.41
CA SER A 147 16.31 -6.14 -0.52
C SER A 147 15.18 -5.12 -0.51
N GLU A 148 14.14 -5.36 -1.30
CA GLU A 148 12.96 -4.50 -1.39
C GLU A 148 11.86 -5.03 -0.49
N TRP A 149 11.22 -4.15 0.28
CA TRP A 149 10.21 -4.52 1.27
C TRP A 149 8.99 -3.63 1.18
N ASP A 150 7.82 -4.24 1.03
CA ASP A 150 6.54 -3.59 1.22
C ASP A 150 6.21 -3.52 2.71
N VAL A 151 5.92 -2.32 3.19
CA VAL A 151 5.51 -2.07 4.59
C VAL A 151 4.03 -1.71 4.61
N SER A 152 3.26 -2.46 5.39
CA SER A 152 1.84 -2.20 5.61
C SER A 152 1.50 -2.23 7.10
N TYR A 153 0.36 -1.64 7.46
CA TYR A 153 -0.15 -1.65 8.83
C TYR A 153 -1.39 -2.53 8.93
N VAL A 154 -1.40 -3.47 9.87
CA VAL A 154 -2.49 -4.43 10.07
C VAL A 154 -3.24 -4.09 11.35
N ILE A 155 -4.54 -3.83 11.20
CA ILE A 155 -5.49 -3.64 12.30
C ILE A 155 -6.49 -4.79 12.23
N GLU A 156 -6.48 -5.63 13.26
CA GLU A 156 -7.39 -6.77 13.37
C GLU A 156 -8.05 -6.74 14.75
N HIS A 157 -9.37 -6.89 14.77
CA HIS A 157 -10.12 -6.82 16.02
C HIS A 157 -9.71 -7.95 16.99
N GLY A 158 -9.27 -7.59 18.20
CA GLY A 158 -8.81 -8.52 19.22
C GLY A 158 -7.35 -8.96 19.09
N ALA A 159 -6.59 -8.40 18.14
CA ALA A 159 -5.15 -8.60 18.00
C ALA A 159 -4.40 -7.27 18.23
N PRO A 160 -3.12 -7.31 18.64
CA PRO A 160 -2.31 -6.11 18.65
C PRO A 160 -2.13 -5.57 17.23
N GLU A 161 -2.20 -4.25 17.11
CA GLU A 161 -1.82 -3.55 15.88
C GLU A 161 -0.35 -3.81 15.58
N ARG A 162 -0.03 -3.97 14.30
CA ARG A 162 1.30 -4.43 13.89
C ARG A 162 1.65 -3.96 12.50
N TYR A 163 2.93 -3.68 12.29
CA TYR A 163 3.50 -3.56 10.97
C TYR A 163 3.65 -4.94 10.35
N ARG A 164 3.53 -5.00 9.03
CA ARG A 164 3.81 -6.18 8.24
C ARG A 164 4.83 -5.80 7.18
N PHE A 165 5.99 -6.41 7.28
CA PHE A 165 7.05 -6.33 6.28
C PHE A 165 6.90 -7.50 5.31
N THR A 166 6.82 -7.25 4.02
CA THR A 166 6.78 -8.31 2.98
C THR A 166 7.93 -8.07 2.04
N ILE A 167 8.81 -9.06 1.87
CA ILE A 167 9.87 -8.96 0.88
C ILE A 167 9.25 -8.96 -0.53
N ASN A 168 9.65 -8.01 -1.36
CA ASN A 168 9.20 -7.90 -2.74
C ASN A 168 10.14 -8.71 -3.63
N THR A 169 9.64 -9.83 -4.16
CA THR A 169 10.39 -10.74 -5.03
C THR A 169 10.16 -10.48 -6.52
N ASN A 170 9.57 -9.33 -6.88
CA ASN A 170 9.30 -8.92 -8.26
C ASN A 170 8.56 -9.98 -9.11
N GLY A 171 7.60 -10.68 -8.49
CA GLY A 171 6.74 -11.66 -9.17
C GLY A 171 7.33 -13.06 -9.29
N VAL A 172 8.50 -13.32 -8.70
CA VAL A 172 8.90 -14.70 -8.40
C VAL A 172 8.05 -15.15 -7.22
N GLU A 173 6.99 -15.92 -7.48
CA GLU A 173 6.34 -16.71 -6.42
C GLU A 173 7.44 -17.57 -5.81
N SER A 174 7.82 -17.28 -4.57
CA SER A 174 8.58 -18.27 -3.81
C SER A 174 7.55 -19.31 -3.40
N ASP A 175 7.74 -20.55 -3.84
CA ASP A 175 6.88 -21.70 -3.52
C ASP A 175 6.92 -22.09 -2.02
N ASP A 176 7.45 -21.21 -1.18
CA ASP A 176 7.67 -21.45 0.24
C ASP A 176 6.68 -20.62 1.05
N ALA A 177 5.93 -21.32 1.89
CA ALA A 177 5.05 -20.78 2.92
C ALA A 177 5.76 -19.85 3.94
N GLU A 178 7.04 -19.56 3.75
CA GLU A 178 7.91 -18.70 4.56
C GLU A 178 7.93 -17.23 4.09
N ASN A 179 7.27 -16.90 2.96
CA ASN A 179 7.14 -15.51 2.47
C ASN A 179 6.19 -14.64 3.33
N TYR A 180 5.66 -15.19 4.44
CA TYR A 180 5.02 -14.41 5.50
C TYR A 180 6.09 -13.98 6.52
N ARG A 181 6.59 -12.76 6.39
CA ARG A 181 5.92 -11.55 6.90
C ARG A 181 6.14 -11.41 8.39
N ASP A 182 7.28 -10.82 8.74
CA ASP A 182 7.53 -10.38 10.10
C ASP A 182 6.45 -9.38 10.49
N LEU A 183 5.58 -9.89 11.35
CA LEU A 183 4.57 -9.11 12.03
C LEU A 183 5.30 -8.43 13.17
N LEU A 184 5.43 -7.12 13.09
CA LEU A 184 6.17 -6.35 14.06
C LEU A 184 5.20 -5.56 14.91
N VAL A 185 5.17 -5.89 16.20
CA VAL A 185 4.34 -5.17 17.18
C VAL A 185 5.15 -4.01 17.72
N LYS A 186 4.53 -2.84 17.75
CA LYS A 186 5.09 -1.66 18.40
C LYS A 186 5.31 -1.95 19.90
N LYS A 187 6.48 -1.58 20.42
CA LYS A 187 6.75 -1.62 21.87
C LYS A 187 6.09 -0.46 22.61
#